data_AF-A0A6P7YYZ5-F1
#
_entry.id   AF-A0A6P7YYZ5-F1
#
_cell.length_a   1.000
_cell.length_b   1.000
_cell.length_c   1.000
_cell.angle_alpha   90.00
_cell.angle_beta   90.00
_cell.angle_gamma   90.00
#
_symmetry.space_group_name_H-M   'P 1'
#
loop_
_entity.id
_entity.type
_entity.pdbx_description
1 polymer ?
#
loop_
_entity_poly.entity_id
_entity_poly.type
_entity_poly.pdbx_seq_one_letter_code
_entity_poly.pdbx_strand_id
1 'polypeptide(L)'
;MRFGSAPPRCGGQSSSPTMAATMKKAAAEDVNVTFEDQQKINKFARNTSRITELKEEIEDKKKQLQNLEDACDDIMMLDDETPKIPYQIGDVFICHSQEETLDMLEAAKKNLREKVEALESRVESISQVLSELKVQLYAKFGNNINLEADES
;
A
#
# COMPACT_ATOMS: atom_id res chain seq x y z
N MET A 1 -12.49 50.75 71.37
CA MET A 1 -12.97 49.37 71.14
C MET A 1 -12.09 48.71 70.07
N ARG A 2 -12.01 47.39 70.14
CA ARG A 2 -10.87 46.54 69.75
C ARG A 2 -11.10 45.88 68.37
N PHE A 3 -10.00 45.38 67.79
CA PHE A 3 -9.89 44.43 66.64
C PHE A 3 -10.07 45.02 65.23
N GLY A 4 -9.21 44.82 64.23
CA GLY A 4 -8.14 43.84 64.02
C GLY A 4 -8.52 42.87 62.89
N SER A 5 -7.88 42.95 61.72
CA SER A 5 -7.42 41.79 60.93
C SER A 5 -6.68 42.22 59.64
N ALA A 6 -5.55 41.59 59.38
CA ALA A 6 -4.78 41.56 58.11
C ALA A 6 -4.67 40.07 57.69
N PRO A 7 -3.96 39.61 56.63
CA PRO A 7 -3.50 40.22 55.37
C PRO A 7 -3.84 39.29 54.15
N PRO A 8 -2.92 38.86 53.24
CA PRO A 8 -2.73 39.34 51.87
C PRO A 8 -2.90 38.24 50.79
N ARG A 9 -2.71 38.54 49.49
CA ARG A 9 -1.84 37.70 48.63
C ARG A 9 -1.52 38.26 47.25
N CYS A 10 -0.30 37.93 46.85
CA CYS A 10 0.47 38.31 45.67
C CYS A 10 -0.05 37.73 44.34
N GLY A 11 0.26 38.45 43.27
CA GLY A 11 0.60 37.95 41.94
C GLY A 11 1.00 39.18 41.12
N GLY A 12 2.19 39.35 40.57
CA GLY A 12 3.21 38.40 40.13
C GLY A 12 3.73 39.01 38.83
N GLN A 13 4.76 39.86 38.91
CA GLN A 13 5.49 40.35 37.76
C GLN A 13 6.39 39.23 37.24
N SER A 14 6.32 38.93 35.95
CA SER A 14 7.51 38.47 35.21
C SER A 14 7.29 38.72 33.72
N SER A 15 7.84 39.83 33.25
CA SER A 15 8.14 40.08 31.84
C SER A 15 9.21 39.09 31.38
N SER A 16 8.93 38.29 30.36
CA SER A 16 9.92 37.43 29.71
C SER A 16 10.67 38.21 28.62
N PRO A 17 12.01 38.18 28.58
CA PRO A 17 12.77 38.71 27.46
C PRO A 17 13.04 37.63 26.41
N THR A 18 12.98 38.08 25.17
CA THR A 18 13.40 37.47 23.91
C THR A 18 14.77 36.80 23.99
N MET A 19 14.88 35.55 23.51
CA MET A 19 16.16 34.94 23.12
C MET A 19 16.06 34.47 21.68
N ALA A 20 16.73 35.21 20.80
CA ALA A 20 16.92 34.88 19.40
C ALA A 20 17.71 33.55 19.30
N ALA A 21 17.02 32.48 18.95
CA ALA A 21 17.66 31.26 18.51
C ALA A 21 18.24 31.51 17.12
N THR A 22 19.57 31.62 17.05
CA THR A 22 20.33 31.64 15.80
C THR A 22 20.01 30.38 15.02
N MET A 23 19.10 30.50 14.04
CA MET A 23 18.85 29.45 13.07
C MET A 23 20.16 29.21 12.30
N LYS A 24 20.85 28.10 12.62
CA LYS A 24 21.78 27.48 11.70
C LYS A 24 20.98 27.20 10.43
N LYS A 25 21.14 28.07 9.43
CA LYS A 25 20.78 27.77 8.06
C LYS A 25 21.65 26.59 7.68
N ALA A 26 21.11 25.38 7.81
CA ALA A 26 21.65 24.24 7.11
C ALA A 26 21.74 24.70 5.66
N ALA A 27 22.97 24.90 5.19
CA ALA A 27 23.20 25.07 3.78
C ALA A 27 22.66 23.77 3.17
N ALA A 28 21.44 23.83 2.65
CA ALA A 28 21.04 22.90 1.61
C ALA A 28 22.15 23.05 0.58
N GLU A 29 23.01 22.03 0.51
CA GLU A 29 23.98 21.94 -0.57
C GLU A 29 23.16 22.13 -1.83
N ASP A 30 23.47 23.17 -2.60
CA ASP A 30 22.78 23.49 -3.84
C ASP A 30 23.17 22.38 -4.83
N VAL A 31 22.53 21.21 -4.69
CA VAL A 31 22.81 20.06 -5.53
C VAL A 31 22.21 20.36 -6.89
N ASN A 32 23.08 20.61 -7.86
CA ASN A 32 22.67 20.81 -9.25
C ASN A 32 21.96 19.56 -9.79
N VAL A 33 20.64 19.63 -9.90
CA VAL A 33 19.80 18.59 -10.52
C VAL A 33 19.92 18.70 -12.03
N THR A 34 20.42 17.65 -12.68
CA THR A 34 20.49 17.59 -14.16
C THR A 34 19.18 17.07 -14.75
N PHE A 35 18.96 17.30 -16.05
CA PHE A 35 17.80 16.75 -16.75
C PHE A 35 17.71 15.21 -16.66
N GLU A 36 18.86 14.52 -16.76
CA GLU A 36 18.92 13.06 -16.62
C GLU A 36 18.49 12.58 -15.24
N ASP A 37 18.83 13.33 -14.18
CA ASP A 37 18.40 13.00 -12.83
C ASP A 37 16.89 13.17 -12.65
N GLN A 38 16.34 14.25 -13.19
CA GLN A 38 14.90 14.48 -13.16
C GLN A 38 14.15 13.37 -13.93
N GLN A 39 14.72 12.86 -15.03
CA GLN A 39 14.16 11.70 -15.72
C GLN A 39 14.18 10.44 -14.85
N LYS A 40 15.27 10.19 -14.10
CA LYS A 40 15.36 9.07 -13.15
C LYS A 40 14.35 9.21 -12.01
N ILE A 41 14.20 10.41 -11.44
CA ILE A 41 13.20 10.71 -10.41
C ILE A 41 11.78 10.47 -10.94
N ASN A 42 11.47 10.96 -12.14
CA ASN A 42 10.16 10.75 -12.75
C ASN A 42 9.90 9.28 -13.10
N LYS A 43 10.95 8.51 -13.41
CA LYS A 43 10.84 7.06 -13.64
C LYS A 43 10.62 6.32 -12.32
N PHE A 44 11.31 6.71 -11.26
CA PHE A 44 11.12 6.17 -9.92
C PHE A 44 9.67 6.37 -9.45
N ALA A 45 9.16 7.60 -9.50
CA ALA A 45 7.78 7.90 -9.12
C ALA A 45 6.75 7.06 -9.89
N ARG A 46 6.90 6.95 -11.22
CA ARG A 46 6.00 6.14 -12.06
C ARG A 46 6.06 4.65 -11.73
N ASN A 47 7.26 4.11 -11.52
CA ASN A 47 7.43 2.71 -11.17
C ASN A 47 6.87 2.39 -9.77
N THR A 48 7.03 3.30 -8.80
CA THR A 48 6.41 3.18 -7.47
C THR A 48 4.89 3.11 -7.58
N SER A 49 4.26 4.08 -8.26
CA SER A 49 2.80 4.04 -8.46
C SER A 49 2.36 2.74 -9.13
N ARG A 50 3.12 2.27 -10.13
CA ARG A 50 2.82 1.03 -10.82
C ARG A 50 2.92 -0.20 -9.92
N ILE A 51 3.88 -0.25 -9.00
CA ILE A 51 3.96 -1.35 -8.02
C ILE A 51 2.75 -1.32 -7.09
N THR A 52 2.36 -0.16 -6.59
CA THR A 52 1.18 -0.05 -5.71
C THR A 52 -0.07 -0.57 -6.40
N GLU A 53 -0.35 -0.11 -7.62
CA GLU A 53 -1.48 -0.62 -8.43
C GLU A 53 -1.43 -2.14 -8.64
N LEU A 54 -0.25 -2.69 -8.95
CA LEU A 54 -0.08 -4.12 -9.16
C LEU A 54 -0.29 -4.92 -7.87
N LYS A 55 0.15 -4.41 -6.72
CA LYS A 55 -0.06 -5.03 -5.41
C LYS A 55 -1.53 -5.04 -5.02
N GLU A 56 -2.25 -3.95 -5.26
CA GLU A 56 -3.71 -3.87 -5.08
C GLU A 56 -4.41 -4.90 -5.97
N GLU A 57 -4.04 -4.99 -7.26
CA GLU A 57 -4.62 -5.98 -8.17
C GLU A 57 -4.34 -7.43 -7.73
N ILE A 58 -3.14 -7.71 -7.20
CA ILE A 58 -2.79 -9.03 -6.64
C ILE A 58 -3.68 -9.34 -5.44
N GLU A 59 -3.88 -8.38 -4.53
CA GLU A 59 -4.73 -8.57 -3.36
C GLU A 59 -6.18 -8.88 -3.75
N ASP A 60 -6.73 -8.15 -4.72
CA ASP A 60 -8.08 -8.38 -5.23
C ASP A 60 -8.23 -9.77 -5.87
N LYS A 61 -7.23 -10.21 -6.64
CA LYS A 61 -7.24 -11.58 -7.20
C LYS A 61 -7.09 -12.65 -6.12
N LYS A 62 -6.31 -12.41 -5.05
CA LYS A 62 -6.21 -13.34 -3.91
C LYS A 62 -7.54 -13.45 -3.17
N LYS A 63 -8.28 -12.35 -3.00
CA LYS A 63 -9.66 -12.37 -2.46
C LYS A 63 -10.61 -13.17 -3.35
N GLN A 64 -10.56 -12.96 -4.67
CA GLN A 64 -11.37 -13.75 -5.62
C GLN A 64 -11.03 -15.25 -5.56
N LEU A 65 -9.75 -15.59 -5.40
CA LEU A 65 -9.31 -16.98 -5.27
C LEU A 65 -9.86 -17.62 -4.00
N GLN A 66 -9.78 -16.92 -2.86
CA GLN A 66 -10.39 -17.37 -1.60
C GLN A 66 -11.90 -17.60 -1.77
N ASN A 67 -12.62 -16.65 -2.39
CA ASN A 67 -14.06 -16.80 -2.63
C ASN A 67 -14.39 -18.05 -3.47
N LEU A 68 -13.53 -18.41 -4.44
CA LEU A 68 -13.70 -19.64 -5.23
C LEU A 68 -13.39 -20.90 -4.42
N GLU A 69 -12.42 -20.85 -3.49
CA GLU A 69 -12.12 -21.94 -2.56
C GLU A 69 -13.28 -22.16 -1.60
N ASP A 70 -13.77 -21.10 -0.96
CA ASP A 70 -14.94 -21.14 -0.07
C ASP A 70 -16.17 -21.71 -0.81
N ALA A 71 -16.41 -21.28 -2.05
CA ALA A 71 -17.50 -21.81 -2.86
C ALA A 71 -17.33 -23.30 -3.23
N CYS A 72 -16.09 -23.78 -3.42
CA CYS A 72 -15.84 -25.21 -3.62
C CYS A 72 -16.19 -25.99 -2.35
N ASP A 73 -15.73 -25.51 -1.19
CA ASP A 73 -15.97 -26.16 0.10
C ASP A 73 -17.47 -26.22 0.42
N ASP A 74 -18.20 -25.11 0.22
CA ASP A 74 -19.65 -25.04 0.37
C ASP A 74 -20.37 -26.04 -0.53
N ILE A 75 -19.93 -26.19 -1.78
CA ILE A 75 -20.50 -27.17 -2.72
C ILE A 75 -20.21 -28.60 -2.28
N MET A 76 -19.02 -28.88 -1.74
CA MET A 76 -18.66 -30.21 -1.24
C MET A 76 -19.44 -30.61 0.02
N MET A 77 -20.00 -29.65 0.75
CA MET A 77 -20.87 -29.90 1.91
C MET A 77 -22.32 -30.20 1.55
N LEU A 78 -22.70 -30.06 0.27
CA LEU A 78 -24.04 -30.38 -0.19
C LEU A 78 -24.26 -31.89 -0.23
N ASP A 79 -25.48 -32.31 0.13
CA ASP A 79 -25.89 -33.72 0.03
C ASP A 79 -25.99 -34.16 -1.44
N ASP A 80 -25.73 -35.44 -1.73
CA ASP A 80 -25.83 -36.03 -3.08
C ASP A 80 -27.24 -35.90 -3.70
N GLU A 81 -28.27 -35.65 -2.88
CA GLU A 81 -29.65 -35.41 -3.30
C GLU A 81 -29.91 -33.94 -3.71
N THR A 82 -28.91 -33.07 -3.58
CA THR A 82 -29.03 -31.65 -3.93
C THR A 82 -29.26 -31.49 -5.44
N PRO A 83 -30.26 -30.69 -5.86
CA PRO A 83 -30.47 -30.39 -7.27
C PRO A 83 -29.26 -29.72 -7.93
N LYS A 84 -29.36 -29.52 -9.25
CA LYS A 84 -28.34 -28.81 -10.03
C LYS A 84 -28.02 -27.43 -9.44
N ILE A 85 -26.73 -27.11 -9.39
CA ILE A 85 -26.17 -25.87 -8.86
C ILE A 85 -26.25 -24.78 -9.93
N PRO A 86 -26.86 -23.62 -9.64
CA PRO A 86 -26.88 -22.49 -10.57
C PRO A 86 -25.50 -21.82 -10.61
N TYR A 87 -24.82 -21.90 -11.75
CA TYR A 87 -23.53 -21.25 -12.00
C TYR A 87 -23.73 -19.98 -12.84
N GLN A 88 -23.14 -18.86 -12.41
CA GLN A 88 -23.27 -17.57 -13.08
C GLN A 88 -22.23 -17.40 -14.20
N ILE A 89 -22.68 -17.04 -15.40
CA ILE A 89 -21.82 -16.67 -16.53
C ILE A 89 -22.32 -15.31 -17.05
N GLY A 90 -21.56 -14.24 -16.74
CA GLY A 90 -22.01 -12.88 -17.03
C GLY A 90 -23.32 -12.56 -16.29
N ASP A 91 -24.38 -12.28 -17.04
CA ASP A 91 -25.69 -11.89 -16.51
C ASP A 91 -26.70 -13.05 -16.45
N VAL A 92 -26.30 -14.28 -16.81
CA VAL A 92 -27.18 -15.45 -16.85
C VAL A 92 -26.70 -16.56 -15.91
N PHE A 93 -27.64 -17.39 -15.44
CA PHE A 93 -27.37 -18.57 -14.63
C PHE A 93 -27.66 -19.85 -15.42
N ILE A 94 -26.76 -20.82 -15.33
CA ILE A 94 -26.91 -22.14 -15.94
C ILE A 94 -26.77 -23.20 -14.84
N CYS A 95 -27.73 -24.12 -14.76
CA CYS A 95 -27.73 -25.17 -13.75
C CYS A 95 -26.84 -26.35 -14.18
N HIS A 96 -25.80 -26.62 -13.41
CA HIS A 96 -24.85 -27.72 -13.61
C HIS A 96 -24.95 -28.77 -12.50
N SER A 97 -24.43 -29.96 -12.76
CA SER A 97 -24.21 -30.93 -11.68
C SER A 97 -23.13 -30.42 -10.71
N GLN A 98 -23.06 -31.04 -9.53
CA GLN A 98 -22.03 -30.73 -8.53
C GLN A 98 -20.63 -30.93 -9.10
N GLU A 99 -20.38 -32.07 -9.73
CA GLU A 99 -19.10 -32.41 -10.38
C GLU A 99 -18.70 -31.38 -11.43
N GLU A 100 -19.59 -31.07 -12.38
CA GLU A 100 -19.34 -30.05 -13.41
C GLU A 100 -19.03 -28.68 -12.81
N THR A 101 -19.74 -28.30 -11.75
CA THR A 101 -19.53 -26.99 -11.09
C THR A 101 -18.17 -26.95 -10.40
N LEU A 102 -17.76 -28.02 -9.72
CA LEU A 102 -16.44 -28.12 -9.09
C LEU A 102 -15.32 -28.07 -10.12
N ASP A 103 -15.45 -28.75 -11.26
CA ASP A 103 -14.49 -28.70 -12.36
C ASP A 103 -14.34 -27.28 -12.93
N MET A 104 -15.45 -26.56 -13.10
CA MET A 104 -15.45 -25.17 -13.57
C MET A 104 -14.78 -24.23 -12.56
N LEU A 105 -15.04 -24.40 -11.27
CA LEU A 105 -14.41 -23.63 -10.21
C LEU A 105 -12.91 -23.92 -10.11
N GLU A 106 -12.49 -25.18 -10.27
CA GLU A 106 -11.06 -25.55 -10.29
C GLU A 106 -10.33 -24.93 -11.48
N ALA A 107 -10.94 -24.95 -12.68
CA ALA A 107 -10.40 -24.26 -13.85
C ALA A 107 -10.26 -22.75 -13.63
N ALA A 108 -11.27 -22.12 -13.01
CA ALA A 108 -11.23 -20.69 -12.67
C ALA A 108 -10.12 -20.38 -11.64
N LYS A 109 -9.99 -21.18 -10.57
CA LYS A 109 -8.91 -21.05 -9.58
C LYS A 109 -7.54 -21.15 -10.23
N LYS A 110 -7.32 -22.14 -11.09
CA LYS A 110 -6.05 -22.32 -11.81
C LYS A 110 -5.71 -21.09 -12.66
N ASN A 111 -6.66 -20.60 -13.44
CA ASN A 111 -6.46 -19.40 -14.27
C ASN A 111 -6.11 -18.17 -13.43
N LEU A 112 -6.75 -18.04 -12.27
CA LEU A 112 -6.52 -16.91 -11.37
C LEU A 112 -5.15 -17.01 -10.67
N ARG A 113 -4.71 -18.22 -10.28
CA ARG A 113 -3.35 -18.49 -9.75
C ARG A 113 -2.28 -18.09 -10.76
N GLU A 114 -2.40 -18.53 -12.02
CA GLU A 114 -1.47 -18.17 -13.09
C GLU A 114 -1.39 -16.65 -13.30
N LYS A 115 -2.52 -15.93 -13.21
CA LYS A 115 -2.55 -14.47 -13.28
C LYS A 115 -1.86 -13.80 -12.08
N VAL A 116 -2.05 -14.32 -10.88
CA VAL A 116 -1.38 -13.81 -9.67
C VAL A 116 0.13 -13.98 -9.80
N GLU A 117 0.60 -15.17 -10.19
CA GLU A 117 2.02 -15.45 -10.40
C GLU A 117 2.65 -14.50 -11.45
N ALA A 118 1.94 -14.25 -12.55
CA ALA A 118 2.40 -13.32 -13.58
C ALA A 118 2.49 -11.87 -13.08
N LEU A 119 1.56 -11.44 -12.24
CA LEU A 119 1.59 -10.10 -11.64
C LEU A 119 2.70 -9.97 -10.59
N GLU A 120 2.90 -10.99 -9.76
CA GLU A 120 3.99 -11.05 -8.77
C GLU A 120 5.35 -10.95 -9.47
N SER A 121 5.57 -11.73 -10.55
CA SER A 121 6.79 -11.64 -11.37
C SER A 121 7.01 -10.24 -11.97
N ARG A 122 5.91 -9.55 -12.36
CA ARG A 122 5.99 -8.17 -12.85
C ARG A 122 6.35 -7.18 -11.74
N VAL A 123 5.81 -7.35 -10.53
CA VAL A 123 6.18 -6.55 -9.35
C VAL A 123 7.66 -6.74 -9.03
N GLU A 124 8.16 -7.97 -9.03
CA GLU A 124 9.59 -8.27 -8.80
C GLU A 124 10.49 -7.58 -9.82
N SER A 125 10.14 -7.69 -11.11
CA SER A 125 10.89 -7.06 -12.20
C SER A 125 10.97 -5.53 -12.04
N ILE A 126 9.86 -4.88 -11.68
CA ILE A 126 9.84 -3.42 -11.47
C ILE A 126 10.59 -3.05 -10.18
N SER A 127 10.50 -3.89 -9.14
CA SER A 127 11.21 -3.70 -7.87
C SER A 127 12.72 -3.71 -8.05
N GLN A 128 13.26 -4.62 -8.87
CA GLN A 128 14.68 -4.65 -9.21
C GLN A 128 15.13 -3.34 -9.86
N VAL A 129 14.36 -2.83 -10.83
CA VAL A 129 14.63 -1.53 -11.48
C VAL A 129 14.56 -0.37 -10.47
N LEU A 130 13.61 -0.40 -9.53
CA LEU A 130 13.52 0.62 -8.48
C LEU A 130 14.71 0.58 -7.54
N SER A 131 15.18 -0.60 -7.12
CA SER A 131 16.36 -0.73 -6.26
C SER A 131 17.61 -0.14 -6.92
N GLU A 132 17.82 -0.41 -8.22
CA GLU A 132 18.93 0.18 -8.97
C GLU A 132 18.82 1.70 -9.07
N LEU A 133 17.62 2.23 -9.35
CA LEU A 133 17.38 3.67 -9.40
C LEU A 133 17.58 4.33 -8.02
N LYS A 134 17.15 3.67 -6.94
CA LYS A 134 17.31 4.14 -5.56
C LYS A 134 18.80 4.32 -5.25
N VAL A 135 19.63 3.31 -5.52
CA VAL A 135 21.09 3.38 -5.31
C VAL A 135 21.71 4.52 -6.12
N GLN A 136 21.38 4.64 -7.42
CA GLN A 136 21.94 5.69 -8.27
C GLN A 136 21.57 7.10 -7.79
N LEU A 137 20.32 7.29 -7.34
CA LEU A 137 19.83 8.59 -6.89
C LEU A 137 20.42 8.97 -5.51
N TYR A 138 20.46 8.04 -4.55
CA TYR A 138 21.10 8.31 -3.24
C TYR A 138 22.61 8.50 -3.34
N ALA A 139 23.30 7.80 -4.24
CA ALA A 139 24.73 8.00 -4.47
C ALA A 139 25.05 9.43 -4.97
N LYS A 140 24.12 10.06 -5.69
CA LYS A 140 24.31 11.39 -6.27
C LYS A 140 23.77 12.53 -5.39
N PHE A 141 22.62 12.33 -4.78
CA PHE A 141 21.91 13.37 -4.03
C PHE A 141 22.04 13.23 -2.50
N GLY A 142 22.48 12.06 -2.00
CA GLY A 142 22.60 11.79 -0.58
C GLY A 142 21.29 12.05 0.16
N ASN A 143 21.35 12.84 1.22
CA ASN A 143 20.20 13.21 2.05
C ASN A 143 19.36 14.36 1.46
N ASN A 144 19.68 14.87 0.27
CA ASN A 144 18.96 15.99 -0.35
C ASN A 144 17.69 15.55 -1.10
N ILE A 145 17.43 14.24 -1.22
CA ILE A 145 16.20 13.70 -1.80
C ILE A 145 15.53 12.74 -0.83
N ASN A 146 14.19 12.72 -0.85
CA ASN A 146 13.40 11.74 -0.13
C ASN A 146 12.73 10.81 -1.14
N LEU A 147 13.18 9.55 -1.21
CA LEU A 147 12.63 8.51 -2.08
C LEU A 147 11.84 7.46 -1.29
N GLU A 148 11.43 7.78 -0.07
CA GLU A 148 10.59 6.91 0.75
C GLU A 148 9.21 6.81 0.10
N ALA A 149 8.99 5.71 -0.61
CA ALA A 149 7.67 5.11 -0.75
C ALA A 149 7.63 4.04 0.34
N ASP A 150 6.79 4.26 1.35
CA ASP A 150 6.65 3.45 2.56
C ASP A 150 6.96 1.96 2.34
N GLU A 151 8.11 1.51 2.85
CA GLU A 151 8.31 0.11 3.21
C GLU A 151 7.67 -0.07 4.60
N SER A 152 6.35 -0.24 4.65
CA SER A 152 5.61 -0.71 5.82
C SER A 152 4.39 -1.51 5.38
#